data_AF-A0A0J0YC59-F1
#
_entry.id   AF-A0A0J0YC59-F1
#
_cell.length_a   1.000
_cell.length_b   1.000
_cell.length_c   1.000
_cell.angle_alpha   90.00
_cell.angle_beta   90.00
_cell.angle_gamma   90.00
#
_symmetry.space_group_name_H-M   'P 1'
#
loop_
_entity.id
_entity.type
_entity.pdbx_description
1 polymer ?
#
loop_
_entity_poly.entity_id
_entity_poly.type
_entity_poly.pdbx_seq_one_letter_code
_entity_poly.pdbx_strand_id
1 'polypeptide(L)'
;VEDEVTNQIPASFLQEHNNAVFVLDKEASSKLTRINRPWLVEKVTWSDKLIRKAVLGLALDLKKPILMLTDADYIENGMSDLLADSGPAYDINIKIFNKLQNTITGWPGGKPNADDANRPERAEPARKRVLLFSPHPDDDIISMGGTFMRLQEQGHEVHVAYQTSGNIAVADDEALRFASFVIDYNEKFGIKSPEADAIYEKAVNFLKNKKNSEIDIPEVRYIKGLIRKGEARATSHFVGLTDDQIHFMELPFYETGTIEKKPIGQEDIQLTMDLIEKIKPHQIYAAGDLADPHGTHKVCLDAIFEAVKALKPKSFMDDCWLWLYRGAWQEWGIDEVEMAVPMSPDQVLAKRHGIFKHQSQKDGVVFQGTDAREFWQRAEDRNHETAALYQQLGLATYAAMEAFVRWHY
;
A
#
# COMPACT_ATOMS: atom_id res chain seq x y z
N VAL A 1 -22.14 13.96 -10.98
CA VAL A 1 -22.55 14.94 -12.01
C VAL A 1 -22.48 14.21 -13.33
N GLU A 2 -23.45 13.32 -13.56
CA GLU A 2 -23.62 12.48 -14.75
C GLU A 2 -24.82 11.54 -14.52
N ASP A 3 -25.04 11.12 -13.27
CA ASP A 3 -26.22 10.35 -12.84
C ASP A 3 -27.48 11.23 -12.64
N GLU A 4 -28.61 10.59 -12.31
CA GLU A 4 -29.87 11.26 -12.01
C GLU A 4 -29.76 12.26 -10.85
N VAL A 5 -30.54 13.34 -10.93
CA VAL A 5 -30.65 14.33 -9.86
C VAL A 5 -31.22 13.69 -8.60
N THR A 6 -30.54 13.87 -7.46
CA THR A 6 -30.92 13.27 -6.18
C THR A 6 -30.78 14.24 -5.01
N ASN A 7 -31.74 14.21 -4.08
CA ASN A 7 -31.71 14.99 -2.84
C ASN A 7 -30.59 14.57 -1.88
N GLN A 8 -29.97 13.41 -2.09
CA GLN A 8 -28.81 12.96 -1.31
C GLN A 8 -27.54 13.72 -1.68
N ILE A 9 -27.47 14.26 -2.90
CA ILE A 9 -26.32 15.01 -3.42
C ILE A 9 -26.83 16.37 -3.91
N PRO A 10 -26.89 17.40 -3.05
CA PRO A 10 -27.45 18.71 -3.42
C PRO A 10 -26.84 19.33 -4.68
N ALA A 11 -25.55 19.07 -4.94
CA ALA A 11 -24.86 19.53 -6.13
C ALA A 11 -25.43 18.94 -7.45
N SER A 12 -26.13 17.81 -7.41
CA SER A 12 -26.75 17.20 -8.59
C SER A 12 -27.86 18.08 -9.19
N PHE A 13 -28.59 18.88 -8.39
CA PHE A 13 -29.59 19.82 -8.90
C PHE A 13 -29.00 20.94 -9.77
N LEU A 14 -27.70 21.18 -9.67
CA LEU A 14 -27.00 22.19 -10.47
C LEU A 14 -26.51 21.63 -11.80
N GLN A 15 -26.62 20.32 -12.06
CA GLN A 15 -26.06 19.69 -13.25
C GLN A 15 -26.74 20.13 -14.56
N GLU A 16 -28.01 20.55 -14.49
CA GLU A 16 -28.77 21.07 -15.63
C GLU A 16 -28.78 22.62 -15.67
N HIS A 17 -28.14 23.28 -14.70
CA HIS A 17 -28.19 24.73 -14.59
C HIS A 17 -27.16 25.38 -15.52
N ASN A 18 -27.62 26.10 -16.54
CA ASN A 18 -26.77 26.71 -17.58
C ASN A 18 -25.70 27.69 -17.07
N ASN A 19 -25.81 28.20 -15.85
CA ASN A 19 -24.82 29.09 -15.23
C ASN A 19 -23.98 28.40 -14.12
N ALA A 20 -23.99 27.06 -14.04
CA ALA A 20 -23.15 26.32 -13.11
C ALA A 20 -21.89 25.79 -13.82
N VAL A 21 -20.75 25.82 -13.13
CA VAL A 21 -19.49 25.25 -13.60
C VAL A 21 -18.95 24.33 -12.52
N PHE A 22 -18.67 23.07 -12.89
CA PHE A 22 -18.01 22.11 -12.00
C PHE A 22 -16.51 22.11 -12.29
N VAL A 23 -15.72 22.45 -11.28
CA VAL A 23 -14.26 22.38 -11.33
C VAL A 23 -13.83 21.17 -10.52
N LEU A 24 -13.21 20.20 -11.18
CA LEU A 24 -12.78 18.94 -10.59
C LEU A 24 -11.29 18.75 -10.85
N ASP A 25 -10.58 18.22 -9.87
CA ASP A 25 -9.25 17.70 -10.11
C ASP A 25 -9.30 16.33 -10.83
N LYS A 26 -8.13 15.79 -11.14
CA LYS A 26 -7.98 14.51 -11.85
C LYS A 26 -8.58 13.33 -11.09
N GLU A 27 -8.46 13.30 -9.77
CA GLU A 27 -8.92 12.17 -8.96
C GLU A 27 -10.45 12.25 -8.75
N ALA A 28 -10.98 13.45 -8.51
CA ALA A 28 -12.41 13.71 -8.39
C ALA A 28 -13.18 13.46 -9.70
N SER A 29 -12.52 13.64 -10.86
CA SER A 29 -13.10 13.38 -12.18
C SER A 29 -12.91 11.94 -12.68
N SER A 30 -12.17 11.09 -11.95
CA SER A 30 -11.77 9.74 -12.39
C SER A 30 -12.93 8.82 -12.78
N LYS A 31 -14.12 9.02 -12.18
CA LYS A 31 -15.33 8.23 -12.46
C LYS A 31 -16.24 8.80 -13.54
N LEU A 32 -16.01 10.04 -14.00
CA LEU A 32 -16.79 10.61 -15.10
C LEU A 32 -16.62 9.78 -16.36
N THR A 33 -17.70 9.59 -17.12
CA THR A 33 -17.76 8.77 -18.33
C THR A 33 -16.69 9.17 -19.31
N ARG A 34 -16.47 10.49 -19.51
CA ARG A 34 -15.41 10.99 -20.38
C ARG A 34 -13.99 10.58 -19.95
N ILE A 35 -13.74 10.37 -18.66
CA ILE A 35 -12.42 9.97 -18.14
C ILE A 35 -12.32 8.44 -18.01
N ASN A 36 -13.39 7.80 -17.54
CA ASN A 36 -13.40 6.39 -17.24
C ASN A 36 -13.64 5.53 -18.47
N ARG A 37 -14.54 5.96 -19.36
CA ARG A 37 -14.99 5.29 -20.59
C ARG A 37 -15.03 6.27 -21.78
N PRO A 38 -13.89 6.88 -22.15
CA PRO A 38 -13.85 7.95 -23.16
C PRO A 38 -14.43 7.53 -24.52
N TRP A 39 -14.32 6.25 -24.89
CA TRP A 39 -14.84 5.71 -26.15
C TRP A 39 -16.36 5.83 -26.31
N LEU A 40 -17.11 6.05 -25.22
CA LEU A 40 -18.56 6.26 -25.28
C LEU A 40 -18.97 7.66 -25.73
N VAL A 41 -18.08 8.65 -25.59
CA VAL A 41 -18.42 10.07 -25.77
C VAL A 41 -17.55 10.79 -26.80
N GLU A 42 -16.38 10.24 -27.13
CA GLU A 42 -15.49 10.80 -28.14
C GLU A 42 -14.70 9.71 -28.87
N LYS A 43 -14.11 10.07 -30.02
CA LYS A 43 -13.22 9.17 -30.74
C LYS A 43 -11.89 9.05 -29.99
N VAL A 44 -11.50 7.82 -29.66
CA VAL A 44 -10.26 7.55 -28.92
C VAL A 44 -9.17 6.96 -29.83
N THR A 45 -7.93 7.01 -29.36
CA THR A 45 -6.84 6.19 -29.90
C THR A 45 -6.63 5.00 -28.96
N TRP A 46 -6.80 3.79 -29.48
CA TRP A 46 -6.69 2.56 -28.71
C TRP A 46 -5.24 2.23 -28.35
N SER A 47 -4.80 2.70 -27.19
CA SER A 47 -3.55 2.26 -26.58
C SER A 47 -3.72 0.92 -25.87
N ASP A 48 -2.63 0.17 -25.68
CA ASP A 48 -2.65 -1.10 -24.93
C ASP A 48 -3.25 -0.95 -23.52
N LYS A 49 -3.02 0.20 -22.84
CA LYS A 49 -3.63 0.50 -21.53
C LYS A 49 -5.14 0.69 -21.64
N LEU A 50 -5.60 1.45 -22.63
CA LEU A 50 -7.03 1.72 -22.82
C LEU A 50 -7.80 0.46 -23.22
N ILE A 51 -7.23 -0.37 -24.11
CA ILE A 51 -7.81 -1.66 -24.49
C ILE A 51 -7.93 -2.55 -23.26
N ARG A 52 -6.86 -2.69 -22.46
CA ARG A 52 -6.91 -3.48 -21.23
C ARG A 52 -8.00 -2.99 -20.28
N LYS A 53 -8.07 -1.68 -20.04
CA LYS A 53 -9.11 -1.08 -19.19
C LYS A 53 -10.53 -1.37 -19.71
N ALA A 54 -10.77 -1.15 -21.01
CA ALA A 54 -12.07 -1.32 -21.62
C ALA A 54 -12.54 -2.79 -21.57
N VAL A 55 -11.68 -3.74 -21.93
CA VAL A 55 -12.02 -5.17 -21.99
C VAL A 55 -12.24 -5.77 -20.60
N LEU A 56 -11.36 -5.45 -19.63
CA LEU A 56 -11.53 -5.92 -18.25
C LEU A 56 -12.78 -5.30 -17.60
N GLY A 57 -13.03 -4.01 -17.84
CA GLY A 57 -14.26 -3.34 -17.41
C GLY A 57 -15.50 -4.00 -17.99
N LEU A 58 -15.53 -4.24 -19.30
CA LEU A 58 -16.64 -4.91 -20.00
C LEU A 58 -16.92 -6.31 -19.40
N ALA A 59 -15.88 -7.11 -19.18
CA ALA A 59 -16.00 -8.44 -18.59
C ALA A 59 -16.65 -8.38 -17.21
N LEU A 60 -16.21 -7.47 -16.34
CA LEU A 60 -16.76 -7.28 -14.99
C LEU A 60 -18.20 -6.75 -15.03
N ASP A 61 -18.48 -5.74 -15.87
CA ASP A 61 -19.81 -5.15 -16.02
C ASP A 61 -20.85 -6.19 -16.48
N LEU A 62 -20.48 -7.02 -17.47
CA LEU A 62 -21.33 -8.08 -17.99
C LEU A 62 -21.31 -9.35 -17.14
N LYS A 63 -20.44 -9.43 -16.13
CA LYS A 63 -20.18 -10.62 -15.31
C LYS A 63 -19.86 -11.85 -16.18
N LYS A 64 -19.09 -11.64 -17.25
CA LYS A 64 -18.63 -12.67 -18.19
C LYS A 64 -17.11 -12.79 -18.12
N PRO A 65 -16.53 -14.01 -18.08
CA PRO A 65 -15.09 -14.20 -18.23
C PRO A 65 -14.59 -13.59 -19.55
N ILE A 66 -13.33 -13.11 -19.57
CA ILE A 66 -12.75 -12.40 -20.73
C ILE A 66 -12.92 -13.20 -22.02
N LEU A 67 -12.62 -14.51 -21.97
CA LEU A 67 -12.66 -15.40 -23.13
C LEU A 67 -14.08 -15.71 -23.63
N MET A 68 -15.12 -15.31 -22.91
CA MET A 68 -16.53 -15.49 -23.29
C MET A 68 -17.17 -14.22 -23.90
N LEU A 69 -16.43 -13.11 -23.97
CA LEU A 69 -16.92 -11.90 -24.62
C LEU A 69 -17.00 -12.09 -26.14
N THR A 70 -18.07 -11.59 -26.75
CA THR A 70 -18.37 -11.71 -28.18
C THR A 70 -18.30 -10.35 -28.88
N ASP A 71 -18.20 -10.32 -30.20
CA ASP A 71 -18.25 -9.06 -30.97
C ASP A 71 -19.50 -8.22 -30.64
N ALA A 72 -20.64 -8.87 -30.39
CA ALA A 72 -21.86 -8.20 -29.97
C ALA A 72 -21.70 -7.46 -28.63
N ASP A 73 -21.03 -8.09 -27.65
CA ASP A 73 -20.77 -7.46 -26.34
C ASP A 73 -19.95 -6.17 -26.51
N TYR A 74 -18.95 -6.17 -27.39
CA TYR A 74 -18.15 -4.98 -27.69
C TYR A 74 -18.96 -3.89 -28.39
N ILE A 75 -19.73 -4.27 -29.42
CA ILE A 75 -20.55 -3.34 -30.22
C ILE A 75 -21.61 -2.66 -29.35
N GLU A 76 -22.34 -3.43 -28.54
CA GLU A 76 -23.39 -2.93 -27.64
C GLU A 76 -22.85 -1.99 -26.55
N ASN A 77 -21.54 -2.05 -26.28
CA ASN A 77 -20.85 -1.22 -25.29
C ASN A 77 -19.91 -0.18 -25.94
N GLY A 78 -20.16 0.18 -27.21
CA GLY A 78 -19.53 1.32 -27.88
C GLY A 78 -18.08 1.11 -28.29
N MET A 79 -17.65 -0.14 -28.49
CA MET A 79 -16.26 -0.51 -28.85
C MET A 79 -16.14 -1.07 -30.28
N SER A 80 -17.01 -0.65 -31.19
CA SER A 80 -16.98 -1.09 -32.60
C SER A 80 -15.71 -0.66 -33.33
N ASP A 81 -15.16 0.49 -32.97
CA ASP A 81 -13.89 1.01 -33.49
C ASP A 81 -12.69 0.16 -33.02
N LEU A 82 -12.70 -0.32 -31.78
CA LEU A 82 -11.70 -1.26 -31.28
C LEU A 82 -11.67 -2.55 -32.11
N LEU A 83 -12.83 -3.12 -32.44
CA LEU A 83 -12.92 -4.30 -33.28
C LEU A 83 -12.39 -4.05 -34.69
N ALA A 84 -12.69 -2.87 -35.25
CA ALA A 84 -12.20 -2.49 -36.58
C ALA A 84 -10.66 -2.33 -36.61
N ASP A 85 -10.07 -1.76 -35.55
CA ASP A 85 -8.64 -1.47 -35.47
C ASP A 85 -7.80 -2.69 -35.02
N SER A 86 -8.33 -3.53 -34.14
CA SER A 86 -7.58 -4.60 -33.45
C SER A 86 -8.02 -6.02 -33.80
N GLY A 87 -9.06 -6.19 -34.63
CA GLY A 87 -9.58 -7.48 -35.05
C GLY A 87 -10.76 -7.97 -34.19
N PRO A 88 -11.24 -9.20 -34.42
CA PRO A 88 -12.41 -9.73 -33.74
C PRO A 88 -12.19 -9.86 -32.22
N ALA A 89 -13.28 -9.88 -31.45
CA ALA A 89 -13.25 -9.98 -29.99
C ALA A 89 -12.41 -11.17 -29.52
N TYR A 90 -12.47 -12.30 -30.24
CA TYR A 90 -11.69 -13.50 -29.93
C TYR A 90 -10.18 -13.22 -29.76
N ASP A 91 -9.57 -12.52 -30.71
CA ASP A 91 -8.13 -12.25 -30.71
C ASP A 91 -7.77 -11.25 -29.59
N ILE A 92 -8.61 -10.23 -29.41
CA ILE A 92 -8.47 -9.22 -28.34
C ILE A 92 -8.56 -9.91 -26.96
N ASN A 93 -9.56 -10.76 -26.76
CA ASN A 93 -9.80 -11.48 -25.52
C ASN A 93 -8.59 -12.34 -25.14
N ILE A 94 -8.02 -13.11 -26.08
CA ILE A 94 -6.82 -13.92 -25.83
C ILE A 94 -5.64 -13.04 -25.44
N LYS A 95 -5.42 -11.93 -26.15
CA LYS A 95 -4.32 -10.99 -25.83
C LYS A 95 -4.47 -10.42 -24.42
N ILE A 96 -5.67 -9.97 -24.04
CA ILE A 96 -5.92 -9.38 -22.72
C ILE A 96 -5.88 -10.45 -21.62
N PHE A 97 -6.44 -11.63 -21.86
CA PHE A 97 -6.37 -12.75 -20.92
C PHE A 97 -4.92 -13.15 -20.62
N ASN A 98 -4.09 -13.29 -21.65
CA ASN A 98 -2.66 -13.63 -21.48
C ASN A 98 -1.91 -12.52 -20.74
N LYS A 99 -2.15 -11.25 -21.07
CA LYS A 99 -1.56 -10.11 -20.35
C LYS A 99 -1.93 -10.11 -18.87
N LEU A 100 -3.18 -10.41 -18.53
CA LEU A 100 -3.62 -10.51 -17.14
C LEU A 100 -3.06 -11.75 -16.45
N GLN A 101 -2.99 -12.89 -17.13
CA GLN A 101 -2.36 -14.09 -16.59
C GLN A 101 -0.88 -13.87 -16.26
N ASN A 102 -0.16 -13.14 -17.12
CA ASN A 102 1.26 -12.84 -16.97
C ASN A 102 1.58 -11.94 -15.78
N THR A 103 0.61 -11.26 -15.17
CA THR A 103 0.83 -10.52 -13.91
C THR A 103 0.99 -11.47 -12.72
N ILE A 104 0.39 -12.67 -12.78
CA ILE A 104 0.38 -13.61 -11.66
C ILE A 104 1.76 -14.26 -11.53
N THR A 105 2.39 -14.09 -10.37
CA THR A 105 3.67 -14.73 -10.07
C THR A 105 3.74 -15.30 -8.65
N GLY A 106 4.24 -16.53 -8.55
CA GLY A 106 4.68 -17.10 -7.27
C GLY A 106 6.09 -16.65 -6.86
N TRP A 107 6.80 -15.91 -7.70
CA TRP A 107 8.19 -15.47 -7.48
C TRP A 107 8.27 -13.93 -7.59
N PRO A 108 7.89 -13.19 -6.54
CA PRO A 108 7.89 -11.72 -6.56
C PRO A 108 9.30 -11.13 -6.75
N GLY A 109 10.36 -11.85 -6.36
CA GLY A 109 11.74 -11.47 -6.66
C GLY A 109 12.30 -12.10 -7.94
N GLY A 110 11.45 -12.65 -8.81
CA GLY A 110 11.84 -13.32 -10.05
C GLY A 110 12.21 -14.79 -9.85
N LYS A 111 11.82 -15.64 -10.81
CA LYS A 111 12.06 -17.08 -10.73
C LYS A 111 13.44 -17.42 -11.30
N PRO A 112 14.39 -17.94 -10.51
CA PRO A 112 15.72 -18.27 -11.02
C PRO A 112 15.67 -19.44 -12.01
N ASN A 113 16.60 -19.45 -12.97
CA ASN A 113 16.73 -20.50 -14.01
C ASN A 113 15.45 -20.76 -14.81
N ALA A 114 14.61 -19.74 -15.00
CA ALA A 114 13.39 -19.83 -15.77
C ALA A 114 13.30 -18.67 -16.77
N ASP A 115 12.59 -18.90 -17.87
CA ASP A 115 12.21 -17.82 -18.78
C ASP A 115 11.30 -16.81 -18.05
N ASP A 116 11.65 -15.54 -18.17
CA ASP A 116 11.01 -14.40 -17.56
C ASP A 116 10.40 -13.42 -18.58
N ALA A 117 10.43 -13.75 -19.88
CA ALA A 117 9.89 -12.89 -20.95
C ALA A 117 8.40 -12.49 -20.74
N ASN A 118 7.65 -13.32 -20.03
CA ASN A 118 6.23 -13.12 -19.72
C ASN A 118 5.96 -13.04 -18.20
N ARG A 119 6.98 -12.68 -17.40
CA ARG A 119 6.87 -12.55 -15.94
C ARG A 119 6.98 -11.09 -15.53
N PRO A 120 6.39 -10.71 -14.40
CA PRO A 120 6.42 -9.33 -13.93
C PRO A 120 7.80 -8.93 -13.39
N GLU A 121 8.64 -9.90 -13.00
CA GLU A 121 9.98 -9.67 -12.45
C GLU A 121 11.03 -10.56 -13.11
N ARG A 122 12.22 -9.99 -13.29
CA ARG A 122 13.35 -10.63 -13.96
C ARG A 122 13.99 -11.74 -13.12
N ALA A 123 14.47 -12.80 -13.76
CA ALA A 123 15.09 -13.94 -13.10
C ALA A 123 16.43 -13.58 -12.42
N GLU A 124 17.22 -12.72 -13.06
CA GLU A 124 18.57 -12.36 -12.59
C GLU A 124 18.64 -10.95 -11.97
N PRO A 125 19.33 -10.77 -10.84
CA PRO A 125 20.05 -11.80 -10.09
C PRO A 125 19.09 -12.76 -9.37
N ALA A 126 19.46 -14.04 -9.31
CA ALA A 126 18.69 -15.08 -8.62
C ALA A 126 18.40 -14.78 -7.14
N ARG A 127 19.30 -14.05 -6.47
CA ARG A 127 19.10 -13.52 -5.12
C ARG A 127 19.09 -11.99 -5.15
N LYS A 128 17.95 -11.38 -4.82
CA LYS A 128 17.79 -9.93 -4.78
C LYS A 128 17.98 -9.35 -3.38
N ARG A 129 18.47 -8.11 -3.32
CA ARG A 129 18.37 -7.23 -2.15
C ARG A 129 17.08 -6.45 -2.33
N VAL A 130 16.19 -6.52 -1.35
CA VAL A 130 14.87 -5.91 -1.40
C VAL A 130 14.73 -4.94 -0.25
N LEU A 131 14.27 -3.72 -0.53
CA LEU A 131 14.00 -2.70 0.47
C LEU A 131 12.51 -2.36 0.48
N LEU A 132 11.82 -2.67 1.58
CA LEU A 132 10.41 -2.33 1.79
C LEU A 132 10.34 -1.05 2.61
N PHE A 133 9.84 0.03 2.02
CA PHE A 133 9.51 1.23 2.78
C PHE A 133 8.09 1.13 3.34
N SER A 134 7.99 1.24 4.65
CA SER A 134 6.74 1.21 5.41
C SER A 134 6.50 2.60 6.00
N PRO A 135 5.50 3.36 5.55
CA PRO A 135 5.21 4.69 6.10
C PRO A 135 5.04 4.66 7.62
N HIS A 136 4.17 3.77 8.11
CA HIS A 136 4.00 3.50 9.53
C HIS A 136 4.51 2.09 9.91
N PRO A 137 4.83 1.85 11.20
CA PRO A 137 5.17 0.53 11.71
C PRO A 137 4.01 -0.50 11.69
N ASP A 138 3.66 -1.05 10.52
CA ASP A 138 2.62 -2.07 10.25
C ASP A 138 2.21 -2.12 8.76
N ASP A 139 2.39 -1.02 8.01
CA ASP A 139 1.99 -0.92 6.60
C ASP A 139 2.65 -2.02 5.72
N ASP A 140 3.90 -2.38 5.98
CA ASP A 140 4.62 -3.48 5.34
C ASP A 140 3.85 -4.81 5.41
N ILE A 141 3.44 -5.22 6.62
CA ILE A 141 2.78 -6.49 6.86
C ILE A 141 1.28 -6.46 6.49
N ILE A 142 0.62 -5.32 6.66
CA ILE A 142 -0.80 -5.13 6.30
C ILE A 142 -0.96 -5.14 4.78
N SER A 143 -0.16 -4.36 4.06
CA SER A 143 -0.34 -4.15 2.63
C SER A 143 0.26 -5.26 1.78
N MET A 144 1.46 -5.74 2.13
CA MET A 144 2.21 -6.68 1.31
C MET A 144 2.79 -7.85 2.10
N GLY A 145 2.23 -8.18 3.27
CA GLY A 145 2.75 -9.21 4.17
C GLY A 145 2.94 -10.59 3.55
N GLY A 146 2.08 -10.99 2.61
CA GLY A 146 2.22 -12.28 1.91
C GLY A 146 3.44 -12.30 0.99
N THR A 147 3.63 -11.21 0.25
CA THR A 147 4.79 -10.98 -0.63
C THR A 147 6.06 -10.81 0.20
N PHE A 148 6.00 -10.09 1.31
CA PHE A 148 7.11 -9.90 2.25
C PHE A 148 7.64 -11.24 2.76
N MET A 149 6.76 -12.08 3.33
CA MET A 149 7.15 -13.43 3.78
C MET A 149 7.71 -14.26 2.63
N ARG A 150 7.08 -14.21 1.45
CA ARG A 150 7.52 -14.99 0.30
C ARG A 150 8.91 -14.60 -0.20
N LEU A 151 9.23 -13.31 -0.23
CA LEU A 151 10.56 -12.85 -0.62
C LEU A 151 11.63 -13.41 0.33
N GLN A 152 11.35 -13.40 1.63
CA GLN A 152 12.25 -13.96 2.64
C GLN A 152 12.37 -15.49 2.53
N GLU A 153 11.25 -16.21 2.37
CA GLU A 153 11.20 -17.67 2.16
C GLU A 153 11.97 -18.11 0.90
N GLN A 154 11.98 -17.27 -0.14
CA GLN A 154 12.72 -17.52 -1.39
C GLN A 154 14.22 -17.18 -1.28
N GLY A 155 14.69 -16.74 -0.12
CA GLY A 155 16.11 -16.51 0.16
C GLY A 155 16.64 -15.16 -0.30
N HIS A 156 15.77 -14.21 -0.64
CA HIS A 156 16.19 -12.83 -0.91
C HIS A 156 16.70 -12.15 0.38
N GLU A 157 17.54 -11.14 0.22
CA GLU A 157 18.00 -10.30 1.34
C GLU A 157 16.99 -9.16 1.50
N VAL A 158 16.02 -9.35 2.39
CA VAL A 158 14.93 -8.39 2.59
C VAL A 158 15.25 -7.45 3.74
N HIS A 159 15.09 -6.15 3.51
CA HIS A 159 15.15 -5.11 4.52
C HIS A 159 13.80 -4.40 4.60
N VAL A 160 13.42 -3.99 5.81
CA VAL A 160 12.27 -3.11 6.02
C VAL A 160 12.73 -1.79 6.62
N ALA A 161 12.19 -0.69 6.10
CA ALA A 161 12.49 0.66 6.51
C ALA A 161 11.20 1.35 6.97
N TYR A 162 11.05 1.47 8.28
CA TYR A 162 9.95 2.19 8.91
C TYR A 162 10.26 3.69 8.87
N GLN A 163 9.52 4.40 8.02
CA GLN A 163 9.77 5.81 7.73
C GLN A 163 9.42 6.71 8.92
N THR A 164 8.32 6.41 9.61
CA THR A 164 7.85 7.18 10.77
C THR A 164 7.82 6.34 12.05
N SER A 165 7.80 6.99 13.21
CA SER A 165 7.68 6.32 14.51
C SER A 165 6.27 5.76 14.80
N GLY A 166 5.23 6.25 14.11
CA GLY A 166 3.84 5.90 14.41
C GLY A 166 3.36 6.35 15.81
N ASN A 167 4.11 7.22 16.49
CA ASN A 167 3.89 7.56 17.89
C ASN A 167 2.56 8.28 18.19
N ILE A 168 1.90 8.88 17.18
CA ILE A 168 0.60 9.53 17.34
C ILE A 168 -0.60 8.56 17.27
N ALA A 169 -0.38 7.30 16.86
CA ALA A 169 -1.42 6.30 16.64
C ALA A 169 -1.49 5.25 17.78
N VAL A 170 -0.87 5.53 18.93
CA VAL A 170 -0.94 4.67 20.11
C VAL A 170 -1.82 5.34 21.16
N ALA A 171 -2.72 4.57 21.75
CA ALA A 171 -3.62 5.04 22.79
C ALA A 171 -2.84 5.43 24.06
N ASP A 172 -3.40 6.37 24.83
CA ASP A 172 -2.74 6.92 26.03
C ASP A 172 -2.61 5.89 27.16
N ASP A 173 -3.58 4.99 27.29
CA ASP A 173 -3.57 3.89 28.25
C ASP A 173 -2.48 2.85 27.96
N GLU A 174 -2.20 2.58 26.68
CA GLU A 174 -1.05 1.76 26.27
C GLU A 174 0.28 2.39 26.70
N ALA A 175 0.43 3.71 26.52
CA ALA A 175 1.62 4.41 26.99
C ALA A 175 1.78 4.32 28.52
N LEU A 176 0.69 4.48 29.28
CA LEU A 176 0.69 4.31 30.74
C LEU A 176 1.06 2.87 31.13
N ARG A 177 0.48 1.87 30.48
CA ARG A 177 0.73 0.44 30.75
C ARG A 177 2.22 0.11 30.61
N PHE A 178 2.87 0.56 29.54
CA PHE A 178 4.29 0.33 29.32
C PHE A 178 5.18 1.18 30.25
N ALA A 179 4.77 2.41 30.58
CA ALA A 179 5.49 3.22 31.56
C ALA A 179 5.49 2.56 32.94
N SER A 180 4.34 2.05 33.40
CA SER A 180 4.23 1.27 34.65
C SER A 180 5.06 -0.01 34.61
N PHE A 181 5.08 -0.73 33.48
CA PHE A 181 5.92 -1.92 33.34
C PHE A 181 7.41 -1.64 33.59
N VAL A 182 7.93 -0.50 33.13
CA VAL A 182 9.34 -0.12 33.38
C VAL A 182 9.61 0.09 34.86
N ILE A 183 8.69 0.73 35.59
CA ILE A 183 8.79 0.93 37.04
C ILE A 183 8.74 -0.42 37.77
N ASP A 184 7.73 -1.24 37.49
CA ASP A 184 7.58 -2.57 38.09
C ASP A 184 8.81 -3.46 37.83
N TYR A 185 9.36 -3.40 36.61
CA TYR A 185 10.59 -4.09 36.24
C TYR A 185 11.77 -3.61 37.08
N ASN A 186 11.99 -2.29 37.16
CA ASN A 186 13.08 -1.71 37.92
C ASN A 186 12.99 -2.08 39.41
N GLU A 187 11.80 -1.97 40.01
CA GLU A 187 11.55 -2.39 41.39
C GLU A 187 11.85 -3.88 41.59
N LYS A 188 11.35 -4.74 40.69
CA LYS A 188 11.49 -6.20 40.82
C LYS A 188 12.95 -6.66 40.75
N PHE A 189 13.76 -6.02 39.92
CA PHE A 189 15.18 -6.34 39.74
C PHE A 189 16.11 -5.48 40.61
N GLY A 190 15.57 -4.60 41.46
CA GLY A 190 16.35 -3.74 42.34
C GLY A 190 17.18 -2.69 41.60
N ILE A 191 16.76 -2.30 40.40
CA ILE A 191 17.41 -1.29 39.57
C ILE A 191 16.92 0.08 40.03
N LYS A 192 17.85 0.94 40.47
CA LYS A 192 17.54 2.33 40.84
C LYS A 192 17.77 3.23 39.63
N SER A 193 16.71 3.83 39.11
CA SER A 193 16.77 4.82 38.03
C SER A 193 15.85 6.00 38.34
N PRO A 194 16.35 7.02 39.07
CA PRO A 194 15.60 8.24 39.34
C PRO A 194 15.08 8.93 38.06
N GLU A 195 15.79 8.75 36.94
CA GLU A 195 15.39 9.26 35.63
C GLU A 195 14.14 8.54 35.10
N ALA A 196 14.04 7.22 35.25
CA ALA A 196 12.87 6.46 34.84
C ALA A 196 11.66 6.84 35.69
N ASP A 197 11.83 7.00 37.00
CA ASP A 197 10.80 7.46 37.92
C ASP A 197 10.29 8.85 37.52
N ALA A 198 11.20 9.77 37.18
CA ALA A 198 10.84 11.12 36.75
C ALA A 198 10.08 11.14 35.41
N ILE A 199 10.48 10.30 34.44
CA ILE A 199 9.78 10.15 33.16
C ILE A 199 8.37 9.61 33.39
N TYR A 200 8.25 8.57 34.21
CA TYR A 200 6.97 7.97 34.57
C TYR A 200 6.03 8.99 35.23
N GLU A 201 6.50 9.70 36.26
CA GLU A 201 5.71 10.73 36.95
C GLU A 201 5.25 11.84 36.00
N LYS A 202 6.11 12.30 35.09
CA LYS A 202 5.72 13.27 34.06
C LYS A 202 4.63 12.72 33.13
N ALA A 203 4.81 11.51 32.61
CA ALA A 203 3.86 10.88 31.70
C ALA A 203 2.49 10.67 32.37
N VAL A 204 2.47 10.15 33.61
CA VAL A 204 1.26 9.93 34.39
C VAL A 204 0.54 11.24 34.69
N ASN A 205 1.27 12.25 35.18
CA ASN A 205 0.68 13.54 35.52
C ASN A 205 0.14 14.26 34.28
N PHE A 206 0.82 14.14 33.14
CA PHE A 206 0.32 14.68 31.87
C PHE A 206 -0.95 13.94 31.43
N LEU A 207 -0.91 12.61 31.29
CA LEU A 207 -2.03 11.83 30.76
C LEU A 207 -3.29 11.89 31.64
N LYS A 208 -3.16 12.04 32.96
CA LYS A 208 -4.30 12.25 33.88
C LYS A 208 -5.02 13.59 33.66
N ASN A 209 -4.30 14.61 33.21
CA ASN A 209 -4.82 15.97 33.06
C ASN A 209 -4.98 16.40 31.60
N LYS A 210 -4.58 15.54 30.66
CA LYS A 210 -4.57 15.80 29.22
C LYS A 210 -5.97 16.07 28.70
N LYS A 211 -6.12 17.13 27.90
CA LYS A 211 -7.35 17.40 27.16
C LYS A 211 -7.37 16.64 25.83
N ASN A 212 -8.56 16.31 25.31
CA ASN A 212 -8.77 15.53 24.08
C ASN A 212 -8.08 16.06 22.79
N SER A 213 -7.41 17.20 22.82
CA SER A 213 -6.69 17.78 21.68
C SER A 213 -5.31 18.33 22.04
N GLU A 214 -4.83 18.03 23.25
CA GLU A 214 -3.51 18.46 23.71
C GLU A 214 -2.43 17.54 23.15
N ILE A 215 -1.36 18.14 22.62
CA ILE A 215 -0.24 17.42 22.01
C ILE A 215 0.53 16.68 23.09
N ASP A 216 0.86 15.42 22.83
CA ASP A 216 1.66 14.61 23.74
C ASP A 216 3.04 15.22 24.01
N ILE A 217 3.42 15.26 25.30
CA ILE A 217 4.77 15.63 25.72
C ILE A 217 5.82 14.66 25.14
N PRO A 218 7.08 15.07 24.97
CA PRO A 218 8.12 14.22 24.38
C PRO A 218 8.22 12.85 25.04
N GLU A 219 8.15 12.77 26.37
CA GLU A 219 8.22 11.51 27.12
C GLU A 219 7.12 10.52 26.68
N VAL A 220 5.87 10.97 26.54
CA VAL A 220 4.76 10.13 26.09
C VAL A 220 4.94 9.71 24.63
N ARG A 221 5.34 10.62 23.75
CA ARG A 221 5.60 10.30 22.33
C ARG A 221 6.73 9.28 22.18
N TYR A 222 7.79 9.38 22.97
CA TYR A 222 8.88 8.41 22.96
C TYR A 222 8.43 7.03 23.45
N ILE A 223 7.62 6.96 24.52
CA ILE A 223 7.06 5.68 24.98
C ILE A 223 6.20 5.04 23.88
N LYS A 224 5.29 5.81 23.26
CA LYS A 224 4.45 5.33 22.16
C LYS A 224 5.26 4.86 20.94
N GLY A 225 6.30 5.61 20.57
CA GLY A 225 7.23 5.22 19.51
C GLY A 225 7.97 3.92 19.83
N LEU A 226 8.42 3.73 21.08
CA LEU A 226 9.09 2.49 21.53
C LEU A 226 8.16 1.27 21.47
N ILE A 227 6.87 1.43 21.79
CA ILE A 227 5.85 0.38 21.65
C ILE A 227 5.79 -0.07 20.19
N ARG A 228 5.52 0.87 19.27
CA ARG A 228 5.43 0.63 17.82
C ARG A 228 6.72 0.01 17.25
N LYS A 229 7.88 0.48 17.71
CA LYS A 229 9.20 -0.06 17.34
C LYS A 229 9.38 -1.51 17.79
N GLY A 230 8.93 -1.84 19.00
CA GLY A 230 8.94 -3.21 19.52
C GLY A 230 8.03 -4.15 18.74
N GLU A 231 6.83 -3.68 18.40
CA GLU A 231 5.85 -4.43 17.59
C GLU A 231 6.37 -4.70 16.17
N ALA A 232 6.88 -3.68 15.49
CA ALA A 232 7.47 -3.82 14.16
C ALA A 232 8.68 -4.78 14.15
N ARG A 233 9.52 -4.72 15.19
CA ARG A 233 10.60 -5.71 15.36
C ARG A 233 10.04 -7.12 15.53
N ALA A 234 8.98 -7.30 16.33
CA ALA A 234 8.36 -8.60 16.53
C ALA A 234 7.76 -9.18 15.23
N THR A 235 7.14 -8.35 14.40
CA THR A 235 6.68 -8.73 13.04
C THR A 235 7.83 -9.11 12.14
N SER A 236 8.89 -8.28 12.10
CA SER A 236 10.08 -8.54 11.29
C SER A 236 10.76 -9.85 11.67
N HIS A 237 10.92 -10.13 12.97
CA HIS A 237 11.45 -11.41 13.46
C HIS A 237 10.52 -12.58 13.16
N PHE A 238 9.20 -12.37 13.20
CA PHE A 238 8.23 -13.39 12.80
C PHE A 238 8.35 -13.75 11.30
N VAL A 239 8.62 -12.77 10.44
CA VAL A 239 8.92 -13.00 9.02
C VAL A 239 10.29 -13.67 8.82
N GLY A 240 11.21 -13.48 9.76
CA GLY A 240 12.54 -14.10 9.78
C GLY A 240 13.69 -13.14 9.45
N LEU A 241 13.49 -11.84 9.61
CA LEU A 241 14.56 -10.83 9.49
C LEU A 241 15.44 -10.79 10.74
N THR A 242 16.70 -10.39 10.55
CA THR A 242 17.64 -10.03 11.62
C THR A 242 17.61 -8.53 11.90
N ASP A 243 18.16 -8.09 13.04
CA ASP A 243 18.11 -6.69 13.46
C ASP A 243 18.81 -5.72 12.48
N ASP A 244 19.85 -6.16 11.77
CA ASP A 244 20.53 -5.37 10.74
C ASP A 244 19.69 -5.16 9.47
N GLN A 245 18.60 -5.93 9.33
CA GLN A 245 17.62 -5.80 8.24
C GLN A 245 16.44 -4.88 8.58
N ILE A 246 16.36 -4.39 9.82
CA ILE A 246 15.26 -3.59 10.33
C ILE A 246 15.73 -2.16 10.56
N HIS A 247 15.23 -1.22 9.77
CA HIS A 247 15.66 0.18 9.81
C HIS A 247 14.52 1.06 10.31
N PHE A 248 14.78 1.81 11.38
CA PHE A 248 13.86 2.83 11.90
C PHE A 248 14.42 4.20 11.51
N MET A 249 13.77 4.86 10.55
CA MET A 249 14.27 6.09 9.96
C MET A 249 13.88 7.33 10.76
N GLU A 250 12.73 7.28 11.44
CA GLU A 250 12.22 8.37 12.31
C GLU A 250 12.28 9.73 11.59
N LEU A 251 11.72 9.76 10.36
CA LEU A 251 11.86 10.89 9.44
C LEU A 251 11.41 12.23 10.07
N PRO A 252 12.25 13.29 10.03
CA PRO A 252 12.00 14.57 10.68
C PRO A 252 10.64 15.22 10.40
N PHE A 253 10.06 15.04 9.21
CA PHE A 253 8.76 15.65 8.88
C PHE A 253 7.63 15.17 9.81
N TYR A 254 7.74 13.96 10.38
CA TYR A 254 6.72 13.31 11.20
C TYR A 254 6.82 13.62 12.69
N GLU A 255 8.03 13.90 13.19
CA GLU A 255 8.35 13.98 14.62
C GLU A 255 7.91 15.29 15.30
N THR A 256 6.98 16.01 14.67
CA THR A 256 6.36 17.24 15.21
C THR A 256 5.40 16.97 16.36
N GLY A 257 4.82 15.77 16.44
CA GLY A 257 3.77 15.41 17.41
C GLY A 257 2.36 15.93 17.06
N THR A 258 2.22 16.62 15.93
CA THR A 258 0.94 17.12 15.41
C THR A 258 0.32 16.14 14.40
N ILE A 259 -1.00 16.23 14.21
CA ILE A 259 -1.71 15.51 13.14
C ILE A 259 -1.27 16.05 11.77
N GLU A 260 -1.29 17.37 11.61
CA GLU A 260 -0.76 18.04 10.42
C GLU A 260 0.77 17.94 10.41
N LYS A 261 1.32 17.39 9.33
CA LYS A 261 2.75 17.12 9.20
C LYS A 261 3.47 18.26 8.49
N LYS A 262 4.78 18.38 8.74
CA LYS A 262 5.62 19.29 7.94
C LYS A 262 5.67 18.80 6.49
N PRO A 263 5.87 19.70 5.50
CA PRO A 263 6.29 19.26 4.19
C PRO A 263 7.63 18.51 4.31
N ILE A 264 7.89 17.63 3.36
CA ILE A 264 9.17 16.94 3.28
C ILE A 264 10.34 17.93 3.20
N GLY A 265 11.39 17.68 3.97
CA GLY A 265 12.64 18.45 3.95
C GLY A 265 13.79 17.71 3.27
N GLN A 266 14.89 18.43 3.05
CA GLN A 266 16.11 17.85 2.47
C GLN A 266 16.73 16.76 3.34
N GLU A 267 16.57 16.86 4.66
CA GLU A 267 17.04 15.86 5.61
C GLU A 267 16.31 14.52 5.44
N ASP A 268 14.98 14.55 5.24
CA ASP A 268 14.19 13.34 5.01
C ASP A 268 14.64 12.62 3.72
N ILE A 269 14.90 13.40 2.67
CA ILE A 269 15.40 12.89 1.38
C ILE A 269 16.80 12.29 1.56
N GLN A 270 17.70 12.97 2.28
CA GLN A 270 19.06 12.50 2.50
C GLN A 270 19.09 11.18 3.29
N LEU A 271 18.31 11.06 4.36
CA LEU A 271 18.20 9.80 5.13
C LEU A 271 17.70 8.64 4.26
N THR A 272 16.73 8.93 3.38
CA THR A 272 16.21 7.95 2.42
C THR A 272 17.28 7.54 1.40
N MET A 273 18.03 8.51 0.86
CA MET A 273 19.14 8.25 -0.06
C MET A 273 20.25 7.42 0.59
N ASP A 274 20.65 7.78 1.81
CA ASP A 274 21.73 7.10 2.54
C ASP A 274 21.39 5.62 2.75
N LEU A 275 20.12 5.32 3.08
CA LEU A 275 19.67 3.94 3.25
C LEU A 275 19.66 3.16 1.92
N ILE A 276 19.15 3.77 0.84
CA ILE A 276 19.16 3.16 -0.49
C ILE A 276 20.61 2.92 -0.95
N GLU A 277 21.53 3.87 -0.77
CA GLU A 277 22.94 3.72 -1.13
C GLU A 277 23.67 2.68 -0.28
N LYS A 278 23.30 2.54 1.00
CA LYS A 278 23.85 1.52 1.90
C LYS A 278 23.46 0.11 1.45
N ILE A 279 22.18 -0.10 1.11
CA ILE A 279 21.64 -1.43 0.74
C ILE A 279 21.91 -1.76 -0.73
N LYS A 280 21.86 -0.76 -1.62
CA LYS A 280 21.89 -0.91 -3.08
C LYS A 280 20.86 -1.93 -3.56
N PRO A 281 19.57 -1.71 -3.29
CA PRO A 281 18.52 -2.69 -3.57
C PRO A 281 18.38 -2.96 -5.07
N HIS A 282 17.95 -4.18 -5.42
CA HIS A 282 17.48 -4.51 -6.77
C HIS A 282 15.97 -4.28 -6.91
N GLN A 283 15.25 -4.28 -5.79
CA GLN A 283 13.83 -3.99 -5.69
C GLN A 283 13.57 -3.07 -4.51
N ILE A 284 12.77 -2.03 -4.73
CA ILE A 284 12.17 -1.21 -3.71
C ILE A 284 10.67 -1.44 -3.74
N TYR A 285 10.06 -1.57 -2.57
CA TYR A 285 8.60 -1.53 -2.43
C TYR A 285 8.22 -0.28 -1.64
N ALA A 286 7.18 0.43 -2.09
CA ALA A 286 6.69 1.64 -1.44
C ALA A 286 5.16 1.72 -1.45
N ALA A 287 4.58 2.35 -0.43
CA ALA A 287 3.15 2.63 -0.37
C ALA A 287 2.77 3.70 -1.41
N GLY A 288 2.14 3.28 -2.49
CA GLY A 288 1.54 4.14 -3.52
C GLY A 288 0.16 4.70 -3.14
N ASP A 289 -0.21 4.65 -1.85
CA ASP A 289 -1.55 5.01 -1.40
C ASP A 289 -1.71 6.51 -1.19
N LEU A 290 -2.27 7.19 -2.19
CA LEU A 290 -2.60 8.61 -2.13
C LEU A 290 -3.93 8.90 -1.41
N ALA A 291 -4.68 7.87 -1.02
CA ALA A 291 -5.96 8.02 -0.32
C ALA A 291 -5.80 8.01 1.22
N ASP A 292 -4.57 8.08 1.74
CA ASP A 292 -4.31 8.19 3.18
C ASP A 292 -4.96 9.47 3.76
N PRO A 293 -5.93 9.33 4.70
CA PRO A 293 -6.64 10.47 5.29
C PRO A 293 -5.74 11.45 6.03
N HIS A 294 -4.53 11.05 6.42
CA HIS A 294 -3.57 11.89 7.15
C HIS A 294 -2.41 12.39 6.28
N GLY A 295 -2.35 12.01 5.01
CA GLY A 295 -1.34 12.45 4.04
C GLY A 295 0.10 12.00 4.32
N THR A 296 0.33 11.16 5.34
CA THR A 296 1.66 10.67 5.72
C THR A 296 2.23 9.75 4.64
N HIS A 297 1.41 8.86 4.07
CA HIS A 297 1.80 7.97 2.97
C HIS A 297 2.30 8.76 1.76
N LYS A 298 1.61 9.85 1.40
CA LYS A 298 2.03 10.74 0.31
C LYS A 298 3.39 11.36 0.58
N VAL A 299 3.61 11.94 1.76
CA VAL A 299 4.90 12.59 2.10
C VAL A 299 6.04 11.56 2.13
N CYS A 300 5.77 10.36 2.65
CA CYS A 300 6.70 9.23 2.63
C CYS A 300 7.05 8.80 1.19
N LEU A 301 6.07 8.73 0.31
CA LEU A 301 6.28 8.38 -1.10
C LEU A 301 7.05 9.47 -1.86
N ASP A 302 6.74 10.75 -1.60
CA ASP A 302 7.47 11.88 -2.17
C ASP A 302 8.97 11.80 -1.79
N ALA A 303 9.30 11.40 -0.55
CA ALA A 303 10.69 11.17 -0.12
C ALA A 303 11.40 10.12 -0.97
N ILE A 304 10.72 9.00 -1.20
CA ILE A 304 11.25 7.88 -1.99
C ILE A 304 11.44 8.32 -3.44
N PHE A 305 10.47 9.01 -4.03
CA PHE A 305 10.57 9.48 -5.41
C PHE A 305 11.71 10.48 -5.60
N GLU A 306 11.87 11.46 -4.70
CA GLU A 306 12.98 12.41 -4.80
C GLU A 306 14.35 11.74 -4.58
N ALA A 307 14.44 10.82 -3.61
CA ALA A 307 15.66 10.04 -3.38
C ALA A 307 16.03 9.17 -4.59
N VAL A 308 15.07 8.44 -5.16
CA VAL A 308 15.28 7.56 -6.31
C VAL A 308 15.67 8.37 -7.56
N LYS A 309 15.04 9.53 -7.82
CA LYS A 309 15.45 10.44 -8.90
C LYS A 309 16.87 10.95 -8.71
N ALA A 310 17.22 11.37 -7.48
CA ALA A 310 18.55 11.87 -7.16
C ALA A 310 19.63 10.79 -7.31
N LEU A 311 19.31 9.54 -6.97
CA LEU A 311 20.23 8.41 -7.07
C LEU A 311 20.28 7.78 -8.46
N LYS A 312 19.36 8.12 -9.38
CA LYS A 312 19.28 7.54 -10.72
C LYS A 312 20.62 7.47 -11.49
N PRO A 313 21.53 8.46 -11.40
CA PRO A 313 22.82 8.38 -12.09
C PRO A 313 23.80 7.31 -11.54
N LYS A 314 23.50 6.68 -10.40
CA LYS A 314 24.34 5.64 -9.79
C LYS A 314 24.10 4.29 -10.48
N SER A 315 25.17 3.58 -10.84
CA SER A 315 25.09 2.36 -11.66
C SER A 315 24.23 1.22 -11.08
N PHE A 316 24.06 1.13 -9.76
CA PHE A 316 23.20 0.09 -9.17
C PHE A 316 21.71 0.36 -9.39
N MET A 317 21.33 1.62 -9.69
CA MET A 317 19.95 2.01 -9.95
C MET A 317 19.45 1.56 -11.32
N ASP A 318 20.34 1.23 -12.25
CA ASP A 318 19.98 0.63 -13.54
C ASP A 318 19.26 -0.71 -13.35
N ASP A 319 19.58 -1.41 -12.26
CA ASP A 319 18.97 -2.68 -11.86
C ASP A 319 18.08 -2.54 -10.61
N CYS A 320 17.58 -1.34 -10.30
CA CYS A 320 16.67 -1.14 -9.17
C CYS A 320 15.24 -0.88 -9.66
N TRP A 321 14.28 -1.77 -9.37
CA TRP A 321 12.87 -1.58 -9.75
C TRP A 321 12.06 -1.11 -8.55
N LEU A 322 11.18 -0.12 -8.73
CA LEU A 322 10.27 0.36 -7.69
C LEU A 322 8.86 -0.20 -7.93
N TRP A 323 8.35 -0.95 -6.97
CA TRP A 323 7.01 -1.53 -6.96
C TRP A 323 6.13 -0.82 -5.93
N LEU A 324 4.95 -0.38 -6.35
CA LEU A 324 3.99 0.34 -5.52
C LEU A 324 2.89 -0.61 -5.06
N TYR A 325 2.73 -0.74 -3.75
CA TYR A 325 1.60 -1.41 -3.12
C TYR A 325 0.58 -0.37 -2.62
N ARG A 326 -0.64 -0.80 -2.28
CA ARG A 326 -1.63 0.08 -1.63
C ARG A 326 -1.87 -0.27 -0.17
N GLY A 327 -2.35 0.71 0.60
CA GLY A 327 -2.76 0.56 1.99
C GLY A 327 -3.96 -0.36 2.17
N ALA A 328 -4.46 -0.43 3.40
CA ALA A 328 -5.64 -1.23 3.74
C ALA A 328 -6.98 -0.69 3.20
N TRP A 329 -7.01 0.53 2.65
CA TRP A 329 -8.26 1.22 2.30
C TRP A 329 -8.75 0.93 0.88
N GLN A 330 -7.85 0.86 -0.10
CA GLN A 330 -8.22 0.66 -1.50
C GLN A 330 -7.08 -0.05 -2.24
N GLU A 331 -7.40 -1.07 -3.04
CA GLU A 331 -6.42 -1.74 -3.91
C GLU A 331 -6.37 -1.10 -5.30
N TRP A 332 -5.30 -1.37 -6.06
CA TRP A 332 -5.17 -1.01 -7.47
C TRP A 332 -6.33 -1.53 -8.34
N GLY A 333 -6.70 -0.76 -9.36
CA GLY A 333 -7.59 -1.24 -10.41
C GLY A 333 -6.97 -2.43 -11.14
N ILE A 334 -7.79 -3.44 -11.47
CA ILE A 334 -7.32 -4.68 -12.12
C ILE A 334 -6.61 -4.44 -13.46
N ASP A 335 -6.99 -3.36 -14.14
CA ASP A 335 -6.39 -2.87 -15.38
C ASP A 335 -5.01 -2.22 -15.19
N GLU A 336 -4.70 -1.79 -13.97
CA GLU A 336 -3.42 -1.18 -13.60
C GLU A 336 -2.41 -2.19 -13.08
N VAL A 337 -2.86 -3.33 -12.53
CA VAL A 337 -1.99 -4.32 -11.90
C VAL A 337 -0.93 -4.85 -12.87
N GLU A 338 0.34 -4.77 -12.48
CA GLU A 338 1.49 -5.28 -13.23
C GLU A 338 2.09 -6.53 -12.60
N MET A 339 1.95 -6.71 -11.29
CA MET A 339 2.29 -7.94 -10.58
C MET A 339 1.16 -8.31 -9.61
N ALA A 340 0.75 -9.57 -9.61
CA ALA A 340 -0.17 -10.14 -8.64
C ALA A 340 0.48 -11.35 -7.96
N VAL A 341 0.55 -11.32 -6.64
CA VAL A 341 1.19 -12.35 -5.84
C VAL A 341 0.10 -13.14 -5.11
N PRO A 342 -0.21 -14.39 -5.53
CA PRO A 342 -1.30 -15.16 -4.95
C PRO A 342 -0.92 -15.76 -3.60
N MET A 343 -1.90 -15.94 -2.73
CA MET A 343 -1.74 -16.57 -1.42
C MET A 343 -2.62 -17.82 -1.29
N SER A 344 -2.07 -18.84 -0.65
CA SER A 344 -2.82 -19.99 -0.13
C SER A 344 -3.55 -19.60 1.17
N PRO A 345 -4.56 -20.37 1.62
CA PRO A 345 -5.22 -20.13 2.91
C PRO A 345 -4.25 -20.04 4.09
N ASP A 346 -3.22 -20.89 4.12
CA ASP A 346 -2.22 -20.88 5.19
C ASP A 346 -1.37 -19.60 5.18
N GLN A 347 -1.06 -19.07 3.99
CA GLN A 347 -0.33 -17.79 3.86
C GLN A 347 -1.19 -16.59 4.25
N VAL A 348 -2.50 -16.63 4.02
CA VAL A 348 -3.44 -15.62 4.55
C VAL A 348 -3.41 -15.64 6.08
N LEU A 349 -3.46 -16.83 6.69
CA LEU A 349 -3.36 -16.97 8.16
C LEU A 349 -2.00 -16.50 8.69
N ALA A 350 -0.90 -16.83 8.01
CA ALA A 350 0.43 -16.36 8.38
C ALA A 350 0.52 -14.83 8.35
N LYS A 351 0.02 -14.19 7.28
CA LYS A 351 -0.09 -12.73 7.17
C LYS A 351 -0.89 -12.15 8.34
N ARG A 352 -2.05 -12.74 8.66
CA ARG A 352 -2.87 -12.32 9.81
C ARG A 352 -2.09 -12.37 11.12
N HIS A 353 -1.34 -13.43 11.37
CA HIS A 353 -0.49 -13.54 12.56
C HIS A 353 0.66 -12.53 12.61
N GLY A 354 1.18 -12.14 11.45
CA GLY A 354 2.13 -11.02 11.33
C GLY A 354 1.49 -9.70 11.76
N ILE A 355 0.28 -9.40 11.27
CA ILE A 355 -0.48 -8.21 11.66
C ILE A 355 -0.75 -8.19 13.17
N PHE A 356 -1.07 -9.35 13.77
CA PHE A 356 -1.34 -9.46 15.21
C PHE A 356 -0.16 -9.12 16.13
N LYS A 357 1.06 -9.01 15.60
CA LYS A 357 2.22 -8.53 16.39
C LYS A 357 2.12 -7.03 16.71
N HIS A 358 1.31 -6.27 15.96
CA HIS A 358 1.01 -4.86 16.21
C HIS A 358 -0.18 -4.70 17.16
N GLN A 359 0.03 -5.08 18.43
CA GLN A 359 -1.03 -5.20 19.43
C GLN A 359 -1.73 -3.87 19.73
N SER A 360 -0.95 -2.78 19.82
CA SER A 360 -1.45 -1.42 20.05
C SER A 360 -2.41 -0.91 18.97
N GLN A 361 -2.51 -1.62 17.83
CA GLN A 361 -3.37 -1.29 16.69
C GLN A 361 -4.55 -2.23 16.50
N LYS A 362 -4.69 -3.26 17.34
CA LYS A 362 -5.70 -4.31 17.14
C LYS A 362 -7.05 -3.91 17.74
N ASP A 363 -7.07 -3.30 18.93
CA ASP A 363 -8.25 -3.19 19.78
C ASP A 363 -8.94 -1.81 19.72
N GLY A 364 -9.19 -1.30 18.52
CA GLY A 364 -9.76 0.04 18.28
C GLY A 364 -8.67 1.07 18.07
N VAL A 365 -8.51 1.48 16.82
CA VAL A 365 -7.42 2.37 16.42
C VAL A 365 -7.77 3.81 16.74
N VAL A 366 -6.78 4.59 17.17
CA VAL A 366 -6.98 6.01 17.55
C VAL A 366 -7.63 6.81 16.42
N PHE A 367 -7.34 6.44 15.17
CA PHE A 367 -7.94 6.99 13.96
C PHE A 367 -8.80 5.96 13.25
N GLN A 368 -9.95 5.63 13.84
CA GLN A 368 -10.94 4.79 13.18
C GLN A 368 -11.74 5.68 12.22
N GLY A 369 -11.65 5.38 10.92
CA GLY A 369 -12.54 5.98 9.92
C GLY A 369 -13.99 5.54 10.13
N THR A 370 -14.81 5.67 9.10
CA THR A 370 -16.21 5.19 9.16
C THR A 370 -16.35 3.67 9.05
N ASP A 371 -15.26 2.94 8.74
CA ASP A 371 -15.23 1.48 8.67
C ASP A 371 -14.95 0.87 10.06
N ALA A 372 -15.88 0.05 10.54
CA ALA A 372 -15.83 -0.59 11.85
C ALA A 372 -14.91 -1.83 11.90
N ARG A 373 -14.43 -2.33 10.75
CA ARG A 373 -13.57 -3.52 10.69
C ARG A 373 -12.17 -3.26 11.24
N GLU A 374 -11.60 -4.25 11.91
CA GLU A 374 -10.19 -4.24 12.32
C GLU A 374 -9.26 -4.25 11.09
N PHE A 375 -8.03 -3.74 11.23
CA PHE A 375 -7.10 -3.63 10.09
C PHE A 375 -6.81 -4.97 9.42
N TRP A 376 -6.71 -6.07 10.19
CA TRP A 376 -6.47 -7.39 9.62
C TRP A 376 -7.65 -7.89 8.78
N GLN A 377 -8.89 -7.59 9.17
CA GLN A 377 -10.09 -7.94 8.41
C GLN A 377 -10.10 -7.19 7.08
N ARG A 378 -9.80 -5.88 7.13
CA ARG A 378 -9.67 -5.05 5.92
C ARG A 378 -8.59 -5.55 4.97
N ALA A 379 -7.42 -5.89 5.52
CA ALA A 379 -6.31 -6.43 4.72
C ALA A 379 -6.70 -7.76 4.04
N GLU A 380 -7.36 -8.65 4.76
CA GLU A 380 -7.79 -9.95 4.26
C GLU A 380 -8.90 -9.83 3.21
N ASP A 381 -9.96 -9.07 3.50
CA ASP A 381 -11.07 -8.81 2.57
C ASP A 381 -10.56 -8.18 1.27
N ARG A 382 -9.67 -7.17 1.36
CA ARG A 382 -9.06 -6.52 0.19
C ARG A 382 -8.31 -7.51 -0.70
N ASN A 383 -7.49 -8.37 -0.11
CA ASN A 383 -6.75 -9.35 -0.90
C ASN A 383 -7.65 -10.48 -1.43
N HIS A 384 -8.72 -10.83 -0.71
CA HIS A 384 -9.74 -11.76 -1.18
C HIS A 384 -10.53 -11.19 -2.37
N GLU A 385 -10.97 -9.94 -2.29
CA GLU A 385 -11.65 -9.23 -3.37
C GLU A 385 -10.80 -9.18 -4.64
N THR A 386 -9.50 -8.93 -4.50
CA THR A 386 -8.55 -8.98 -5.62
C THR A 386 -8.54 -10.35 -6.28
N ALA A 387 -8.43 -11.44 -5.51
CA ALA A 387 -8.48 -12.79 -6.04
C ALA A 387 -9.83 -13.12 -6.70
N ALA A 388 -10.94 -12.63 -6.14
CA ALA A 388 -12.28 -12.80 -6.68
C ALA A 388 -12.45 -12.07 -8.03
N LEU A 389 -11.85 -10.89 -8.22
CA LEU A 389 -11.84 -10.20 -9.52
C LEU A 389 -11.10 -11.02 -10.58
N TYR A 390 -9.91 -11.55 -10.26
CA TYR A 390 -9.17 -12.46 -11.15
C TYR A 390 -10.02 -13.69 -11.53
N GLN A 391 -10.72 -14.29 -10.57
CA GLN A 391 -11.61 -15.42 -10.81
C GLN A 391 -12.78 -15.06 -11.74
N GLN A 392 -13.46 -13.93 -11.52
CA GLN A 392 -14.56 -13.46 -12.38
C GLN A 392 -14.12 -13.24 -13.83
N LEU A 393 -12.87 -12.83 -14.02
CA LEU A 393 -12.25 -12.64 -15.33
C LEU A 393 -11.84 -13.94 -16.03
N GLY A 394 -12.01 -15.09 -15.37
CA GLY A 394 -11.75 -16.42 -15.93
C GLY A 394 -10.41 -17.04 -15.55
N LEU A 395 -9.71 -16.49 -14.56
CA LEU A 395 -8.44 -17.04 -14.06
C LEU A 395 -8.66 -18.01 -12.90
N ALA A 396 -7.59 -18.72 -12.51
CA ALA A 396 -7.64 -19.69 -11.42
C ALA A 396 -8.05 -19.05 -10.08
N THR A 397 -8.71 -19.82 -9.23
CA THR A 397 -9.14 -19.38 -7.89
C THR A 397 -7.97 -19.44 -6.91
N TYR A 398 -7.78 -18.35 -6.17
CA TYR A 398 -6.82 -18.26 -5.06
C TYR A 398 -7.54 -17.76 -3.81
N ALA A 399 -6.97 -18.01 -2.62
CA ALA A 399 -7.57 -17.53 -1.38
C ALA A 399 -7.55 -16.00 -1.30
N ALA A 400 -6.44 -15.41 -1.75
CA ALA A 400 -6.20 -13.98 -1.75
C ALA A 400 -5.06 -13.62 -2.72
N MET A 401 -4.96 -12.36 -3.13
CA MET A 401 -3.87 -11.81 -3.96
C MET A 401 -3.44 -10.42 -3.49
N GLU A 402 -2.15 -10.15 -3.52
CA GLU A 402 -1.59 -8.80 -3.37
C GLU A 402 -1.21 -8.25 -4.75
N ALA A 403 -1.55 -6.99 -5.03
CA ALA A 403 -1.30 -6.36 -6.31
C ALA A 403 -0.26 -5.24 -6.23
N PHE A 404 0.55 -5.11 -7.27
CA PHE A 404 1.59 -4.10 -7.38
C PHE A 404 1.62 -3.47 -8.77
N VAL A 405 2.01 -2.20 -8.80
CA VAL A 405 2.25 -1.40 -10.02
C VAL A 405 3.69 -0.95 -10.02
N ARG A 406 4.36 -1.01 -11.16
CA ARG A 406 5.74 -0.58 -11.29
C ARG A 406 5.80 0.92 -11.51
N TRP A 407 6.64 1.60 -10.75
CA TRP A 407 7.01 2.98 -11.03
C TRP A 407 8.24 3.02 -11.93
N HIS A 408 8.10 3.67 -13.09
CA HIS A 408 9.16 3.84 -14.07
C HIS A 408 9.81 5.22 -13.89
N TYR A 409 11.14 5.24 -13.77
CA TYR A 409 11.92 6.43 -13.44
C TYR A 409 13.31 6.40 -14.08
#